data_AF-A0A6S7IWY9-F1
#
_entry.id   AF-A0A6S7IWY9-F1
#
_cell.length_a   1.000
_cell.length_b   1.000
_cell.length_c   1.000
_cell.angle_alpha   90.00
_cell.angle_beta   90.00
_cell.angle_gamma   90.00
#
_symmetry.space_group_name_H-M   'P 1'
#
loop_
_entity.id
_entity.type
_entity.pdbx_description
1 polymer ?
#
loop_
_entity_poly.entity_id
_entity_poly.type
_entity_poly.pdbx_seq_one_letter_code
_entity_poly.pdbx_strand_id
1 'polypeptide(L)' 'MFADDTNVSFAADSLEELQSVINSELERLKSWLITNKLSLNIAKTEFMTIGSRQRINATQ' A
#
# COMPACT_ATOMS: atom_id res chain seq x y z
N MET A 1 -8.88 -17.99 0.44
CA MET A 1 -8.98 -16.91 -0.55
C MET A 1 -10.27 -16.18 -0.21
N PHE A 2 -10.18 -15.00 0.41
CA PHE A 2 -11.33 -14.09 0.40
C PHE A 2 -11.44 -13.60 -1.05
N ALA A 3 -12.63 -13.70 -1.65
CA ALA A 3 -12.76 -13.70 -3.11
C ALA A 3 -12.47 -12.31 -3.73
N ASP A 4 -12.78 -11.25 -2.99
CA ASP A 4 -12.68 -9.84 -3.41
C ASP A 4 -11.76 -9.00 -2.51
N ASP A 5 -11.40 -9.48 -1.33
CA ASP A 5 -10.48 -8.78 -0.43
C ASP A 5 -9.02 -9.02 -0.83
N THR A 6 -8.30 -7.94 -1.13
CA THR A 6 -6.88 -7.95 -1.46
C THR A 6 -6.10 -7.14 -0.43
N ASN A 7 -5.08 -7.75 0.17
CA ASN A 7 -4.13 -7.05 1.04
C ASN A 7 -2.78 -6.97 0.33
N VAL A 8 -2.15 -5.79 0.36
CA VAL A 8 -0.82 -5.56 -0.22
C VAL A 8 0.12 -5.12 0.91
N SER A 9 1.31 -5.71 0.98
CA SER A 9 2.30 -5.43 2.02
C SER A 9 3.67 -5.23 1.40
N PHE A 10 4.37 -4.19 1.87
CA PHE A 10 5.70 -3.82 1.44
C PHE A 10 6.62 -3.68 2.65
N ALA A 11 7.89 -3.99 2.46
CA ALA A 11 8.94 -3.81 3.45
C ALA A 11 10.09 -3.04 2.83
N ALA A 12 10.66 -2.11 3.59
CA ALA A 12 11.80 -1.30 3.20
C ALA A 12 12.61 -0.91 4.45
N ASP A 13 13.85 -0.50 4.27
CA ASP A 13 14.73 -0.16 5.38
C ASP A 13 14.50 1.26 5.90
N SER A 14 13.90 2.13 5.09
CA SER A 14 13.52 3.47 5.51
C SER A 14 12.07 3.78 5.16
N LEU A 15 11.47 4.73 5.88
CA LEU A 15 10.10 5.20 5.59
C LEU A 15 10.05 5.88 4.21
N GLU A 16 11.11 6.59 3.81
CA GLU A 16 11.20 7.25 2.52
C GLU A 16 11.22 6.25 1.37
N GLU A 17 12.03 5.20 1.48
CA GLU A 17 12.05 4.09 0.52
C GLU A 17 10.69 3.39 0.49
N LEU A 18 10.10 3.11 1.66
CA LEU A 18 8.78 2.50 1.76
C LEU A 18 7.73 3.33 1.02
N GLN A 19 7.72 4.65 1.23
CA GLN A 19 6.81 5.58 0.56
C GLN A 19 7.03 5.60 -0.95
N SER A 20 8.28 5.63 -1.41
CA SER A 20 8.64 5.59 -2.83
C SER A 20 8.13 4.31 -3.49
N VAL A 21 8.41 3.15 -2.89
CA VAL A 21 8.00 1.83 -3.38
C VAL A 21 6.48 1.72 -3.40
N ILE A 22 5.80 2.05 -2.31
CA ILE A 22 4.33 1.96 -2.22
C ILE A 22 3.67 2.82 -3.30
N ASN A 23 4.11 4.06 -3.49
CA ASN A 23 3.50 4.93 -4.50
C ASN A 23 3.71 4.40 -5.93
N SER A 24 4.91 3.89 -6.24
CA SER A 24 5.19 3.25 -7.54
C SER A 24 4.28 2.04 -7.77
N GLU A 25 4.13 1.18 -6.77
CA GLU A 25 3.32 -0.04 -6.89
C GLU A 25 1.82 0.26 -6.92
N LEU A 26 1.35 1.30 -6.23
CA LEU A 26 -0.04 1.75 -6.31
C LEU A 26 -0.41 2.27 -7.71
N GLU A 27 0.49 2.98 -8.40
CA GLU A 27 0.23 3.39 -9.79
C GLU A 27 0.15 2.19 -10.74
N ARG A 28 0.98 1.16 -10.53
CA ARG A 28 0.90 -0.10 -11.30
C ARG A 28 -0.40 -0.85 -11.02
N LEU A 29 -0.81 -0.93 -9.75
CA LEU A 29 -2.06 -1.57 -9.33
C LEU A 29 -3.28 -0.83 -9.92
N LYS A 30 -3.27 0.50 -9.88
CA LYS A 30 -4.29 1.33 -10.54
C LYS A 30 -4.35 1.06 -12.04
N SER A 31 -3.22 0.98 -12.73
CA SER A 31 -3.19 0.64 -14.16
C SER A 31 -3.81 -0.74 -14.41
N TRP A 32 -3.44 -1.73 -13.62
CA TRP A 32 -4.00 -3.08 -13.71
C TRP A 32 -5.51 -3.11 -13.47
N LEU A 33 -6.02 -2.39 -12.47
CA LEU A 33 -7.45 -2.28 -12.21
C LEU A 33 -8.21 -1.68 -13.40
N ILE A 34 -7.70 -0.59 -13.97
CA ILE A 34 -8.29 0.08 -15.14
C ILE A 34 -8.34 -0.87 -16.35
N THR A 35 -7.23 -1.56 -16.64
CA THR A 35 -7.15 -2.53 -17.75
C THR A 35 -8.14 -3.68 -17.58
N ASN A 36 -8.37 -4.14 -16.34
CA ASN A 36 -9.30 -5.22 -16.04
C ASN A 36 -10.75 -4.73 -15.78
N LYS A 37 -11.03 -3.43 -15.94
CA LYS A 37 -12.34 -2.80 -15.66
C LYS A 37 -12.83 -3.05 -14.23
N LEU A 38 -11.91 -3.11 -13.28
CA LEU A 38 -12.17 -3.24 -11.86
C LEU A 38 -12.17 -1.85 -11.21
N SER A 39 -13.04 -1.65 -10.22
CA SER A 39 -13.07 -0.44 -9.40
C SER A 39 -12.58 -0.76 -7.98
N LEU A 40 -11.76 0.12 -7.43
CA LEU A 40 -11.34 0.05 -6.03
C LEU A 40 -12.37 0.76 -5.16
N ASN A 41 -12.84 0.09 -4.11
CA ASN A 41 -13.71 0.73 -3.12
C ASN A 41 -12.87 1.50 -2.10
N ILE A 42 -12.60 2.78 -2.38
CA ILE A 42 -11.81 3.66 -1.52
C ILE A 42 -12.40 3.76 -0.11
N ALA A 43 -13.73 3.76 0.02
CA ALA A 43 -14.39 3.87 1.33
C ALA A 43 -14.14 2.66 2.25
N LYS A 44 -13.74 1.51 1.68
CA LYS A 44 -13.37 0.30 2.43
C LYS A 44 -11.86 0.04 2.44
N THR A 45 -11.07 0.83 1.72
CA THR A 45 -9.62 0.62 1.61
C THR A 45 -8.92 1.29 2.79
N GLU A 46 -8.20 0.50 3.58
CA GLU A 46 -7.42 0.99 4.72
C GLU A 46 -5.92 0.81 4.45
N PHE A 47 -5.10 1.68 5.04
CA PHE A 47 -3.64 1.54 5.03
C PHE A 47 -3.13 1.45 6.47
N MET A 48 -2.04 0.70 6.65
CA MET A 48 -1.42 0.51 7.96
C MET A 48 0.10 0.47 7.82
N THR A 49 0.80 1.30 8.58
CA THR A 49 2.26 1.25 8.70
C THR A 49 2.64 0.35 9.87
N ILE A 50 3.42 -0.69 9.61
CA ILE A 50 3.84 -1.67 10.63
C ILE A 50 5.35 -1.53 10.85
N GLY A 51 5.77 -1.34 12.10
CA GLY A 51 7.17 -1.14 12.47
C GLY A 51 7.36 -0.89 13.96
N SER A 52 8.61 -0.86 14.42
CA SER A 52 8.90 -0.53 15.82
C SER A 52 8.57 0.94 16.10
N ARG A 53 8.15 1.26 17.33
CA ARG A 53 7.86 2.64 17.76
C ARG A 53 9.02 3.60 17.46
N GLN A 54 10.26 3.13 17.62
CA GLN A 54 11.46 3.91 17.34
C GLN A 54 11.57 4.32 15.87
N ARG A 55 11.29 3.39 14.94
CA ARG A 55 11.38 3.65 13.49
C ARG A 55 10.23 4.52 12.99
N ILE A 56 9.05 4.38 13.58
CA ILE A 56 7.87 5.14 13.18
C ILE A 56 7.90 6.56 13.76
N ASN A 57 8.32 6.74 15.01
CA ASN A 57 8.32 8.04 15.68
C ASN A 57 9.53 8.93 15.33
N ALA A 58 10.58 8.38 14.72
CA ALA A 58 11.77 9.15 14.34
C ALA A 58 11.52 10.17 13.21
N THR A 59 10.31 10.21 12.64
CA THR A 59 9.99 10.99 11.43
C THR A 59 8.72 11.86 11.60
N GLN A 60 8.27 12.13 12.85
CA GLN A 60 7.24 13.14 13.12
C GLN A 60 7.85 14.51 13.41
#